data_AF-A0A2G4JEW0-F1
#
_entry.id   AF-A0A2G4JEW0-F1
#
_cell.length_a   1.000
_cell.length_b   1.000
_cell.length_c   1.000
_cell.angle_alpha   90.00
_cell.angle_beta   90.00
_cell.angle_gamma   90.00
#
_symmetry.space_group_name_H-M   'P 1'
#
loop_
_entity.id
_entity.type
_entity.pdbx_description
1 polymer ?
#
loop_
_entity_poly.entity_id
_entity_poly.type
_entity_poly.pdbx_seq_one_letter_code
_entity_poly.pdbx_strand_id
1 'polypeptide(L)'
;MASASALAMPVRGWSRQSSSRPSINAARLRNRLERLSTHGRPAGGTFADGVSRVAYSVADLTARAFMIDEIKSADIVPRIDAAGNIFARYGGQTKQPAILFGSHIDSVPNGGNFDGDLGTFSALEVIQAVQTAKIQTKHPLEMVLWAHEESTAFGIGTAASRIVAGDLQAGDMDRTWNGMKRSDAIKRIAGTPDQIETAIRGKGAWHSYVELHIEQGGTLDQARIPIGIVEGIVGIHRYDVVIEGFANHAGTTPMGERRDAMVAAAQLTLAVREIAARRPGRQVGTVGRIEVEPNSPNVIPGKVTLSVEFRDLSEQVLRELDEAIKTRGAAIAKDTNTTITFTLASVNIGAPATSGVQAAIGTAADALSLQTRRLPSGAGHDAQQIARLCPMGMIFVPSVGGVSHSPRELTTWDDCARGANVLLGTVLELDRLDSV
;
A
#
# COMPACT_ATOMS: atom_id res chain seq x y z
N MET A 1 -14.88 -81.46 -18.55
CA MET A 1 -14.73 -80.20 -17.81
C MET A 1 -13.75 -80.43 -16.68
N ALA A 2 -12.53 -79.92 -16.80
CA ALA A 2 -11.56 -79.84 -15.71
C ALA A 2 -10.63 -78.65 -15.98
N SER A 3 -10.34 -77.94 -14.90
CA SER A 3 -9.88 -76.55 -14.77
C SER A 3 -8.42 -76.30 -15.17
N ALA A 4 -8.18 -75.18 -15.87
CA ALA A 4 -6.87 -74.56 -15.97
C ALA A 4 -6.81 -73.31 -15.07
N SER A 5 -5.88 -73.31 -14.11
CA SER A 5 -5.59 -72.16 -13.24
C SER A 5 -4.67 -71.18 -13.98
N ALA A 6 -5.08 -69.91 -14.07
CA ALA A 6 -4.23 -68.82 -14.53
C ALA A 6 -3.68 -68.04 -13.32
N LEU A 7 -2.35 -67.99 -13.19
CA LEU A 7 -1.66 -67.13 -12.24
C LEU A 7 -1.83 -65.65 -12.66
N ALA A 8 -2.39 -64.84 -11.79
CA ALA A 8 -2.40 -63.39 -11.92
C ALA A 8 -1.07 -62.80 -11.42
N MET A 9 -0.38 -62.04 -12.28
CA MET A 9 0.79 -61.24 -11.89
C MET A 9 0.36 -60.03 -11.05
N PRO A 10 1.15 -59.61 -10.03
CA PRO A 10 0.81 -58.43 -9.25
C PRO A 10 1.09 -57.17 -10.07
N VAL A 11 0.05 -56.35 -10.23
CA VAL A 11 0.15 -55.00 -10.76
C VAL A 11 1.01 -54.18 -9.80
N ARG A 12 2.18 -53.74 -10.25
CA ARG A 12 3.01 -52.76 -9.53
C ARG A 12 2.22 -51.47 -9.36
N GLY A 13 1.69 -51.23 -8.16
CA GLY A 13 1.13 -49.95 -7.79
C GLY A 13 2.20 -48.87 -7.91
N TRP A 14 2.02 -47.95 -8.84
CA TRP A 14 2.73 -46.66 -8.80
C TRP A 14 2.27 -45.93 -7.54
N SER A 15 3.10 -45.94 -6.51
CA SER A 15 3.00 -44.99 -5.42
C SER A 15 3.08 -43.59 -6.02
N ARG A 16 1.94 -42.89 -6.08
CA ARG A 16 1.97 -41.43 -6.20
C ARG A 16 2.76 -40.92 -5.01
N GLN A 17 4.01 -40.52 -5.23
CA GLN A 17 4.71 -39.67 -4.29
C GLN A 17 3.81 -38.45 -4.08
N SER A 18 3.26 -38.35 -2.87
CA SER A 18 2.69 -37.12 -2.36
C SER A 18 3.82 -36.09 -2.31
N SER A 19 4.08 -35.39 -3.43
CA SER A 19 4.90 -34.19 -3.38
C SER A 19 4.11 -33.19 -2.54
N SER A 20 4.58 -32.95 -1.31
CA SER A 20 4.07 -31.87 -0.47
C SER A 20 4.13 -30.58 -1.30
N ARG A 21 3.00 -29.85 -1.37
CA ARG A 21 2.98 -28.54 -2.02
C ARG A 21 4.06 -27.64 -1.40
N PRO A 22 4.75 -26.81 -2.19
CA PRO A 22 5.71 -25.86 -1.64
C PRO A 22 4.99 -24.95 -0.64
N SER A 23 5.66 -24.65 0.47
CA SER A 23 5.12 -23.78 1.51
C SER A 23 6.25 -22.91 2.06
N ILE A 24 5.86 -21.75 2.55
CA ILE A 24 6.78 -20.85 3.27
C ILE A 24 7.16 -21.42 4.63
N ASN A 25 8.31 -21.03 5.16
CA ASN A 25 8.71 -21.30 6.54
C ASN A 25 8.22 -20.17 7.46
N ALA A 26 7.08 -20.40 8.13
CA ALA A 26 6.44 -19.38 8.96
C ALA A 26 7.31 -18.94 10.15
N ALA A 27 8.09 -19.86 10.74
CA ALA A 27 8.99 -19.53 11.84
C ALA A 27 10.14 -18.63 11.39
N ARG A 28 10.69 -18.86 10.19
CA ARG A 28 11.73 -18.00 9.61
C ARG A 28 11.19 -16.61 9.27
N LEU A 29 10.00 -16.53 8.67
CA LEU A 29 9.33 -15.26 8.39
C LEU A 29 9.10 -14.47 9.68
N ARG A 30 8.52 -15.10 10.70
CA ARG A 30 8.31 -14.48 12.02
C ARG A 30 9.63 -13.98 12.62
N ASN A 31 10.66 -14.81 12.64
CA ASN A 31 11.95 -14.44 13.21
C ASN A 31 12.55 -13.21 12.52
N ARG A 32 12.41 -13.11 11.19
CA ARG A 32 12.87 -11.94 10.43
C ARG A 32 12.11 -10.67 10.77
N LEU A 33 10.78 -10.73 10.86
CA LEU A 33 9.96 -9.57 11.27
C LEU A 33 10.31 -9.13 12.70
N GLU A 34 10.45 -10.08 13.63
CA GLU A 34 10.87 -9.79 15.00
C GLU A 34 12.27 -9.16 15.07
N ARG A 35 13.23 -9.62 14.24
CA ARG A 35 14.58 -9.03 14.17
C ARG A 35 14.59 -7.67 13.48
N LEU A 36 13.86 -7.52 12.37
CA LEU A 36 13.69 -6.24 11.67
C LEU A 36 13.18 -5.16 12.61
N SER A 37 12.17 -5.49 13.43
CA SER A 37 11.59 -4.52 14.36
C SER A 37 12.60 -3.93 15.34
N THR A 38 13.75 -4.57 15.60
CA THR A 38 14.80 -3.97 16.45
C THR A 38 15.43 -2.72 15.83
N HIS A 39 15.32 -2.55 14.51
CA HIS A 39 15.76 -1.38 13.78
C HIS A 39 14.65 -0.32 13.78
N GLY A 40 14.72 0.62 14.72
CA GLY A 40 13.72 1.69 14.89
C GLY A 40 12.81 1.51 16.10
N ARG A 41 12.95 0.40 16.85
CA ARG A 41 12.26 0.23 18.14
C ARG A 41 12.77 1.26 19.16
N PRO A 42 11.89 1.83 20.01
CA PRO A 42 12.34 2.64 21.14
C PRO A 42 13.28 1.87 22.07
N ALA A 43 14.25 2.57 22.66
CA ALA A 43 15.21 1.98 23.59
C ALA A 43 14.48 1.38 24.81
N GLY A 44 14.85 0.14 25.17
CA GLY A 44 14.17 -0.62 26.24
C GLY A 44 12.80 -1.19 25.85
N GLY A 45 12.33 -0.94 24.62
CA GLY A 45 11.06 -1.44 24.12
C GLY A 45 11.08 -2.91 23.70
N THR A 46 9.88 -3.42 23.49
CA THR A 46 9.53 -4.75 22.99
C THR A 46 8.95 -4.67 21.58
N PHE A 47 8.62 -5.81 20.98
CA PHE A 47 7.93 -5.83 19.68
C PHE A 47 6.61 -5.03 19.72
N ALA A 48 5.90 -5.04 20.84
CA ALA A 48 4.61 -4.34 20.99
C ALA A 48 4.73 -2.81 21.00
N ASP A 49 5.95 -2.26 21.13
CA ASP A 49 6.19 -0.81 21.16
C ASP A 49 6.36 -0.21 19.77
N GLY A 50 6.23 -1.03 18.71
CA GLY A 50 6.31 -0.60 17.32
C GLY A 50 7.69 -0.07 16.93
N VAL A 51 7.74 0.69 15.84
CA VAL A 51 8.98 1.28 15.32
C VAL A 51 8.81 2.72 14.84
N SER A 52 9.91 3.47 14.87
CA SER A 52 10.08 4.71 14.13
C SER A 52 11.25 4.53 13.18
N ARG A 53 10.97 3.97 12.00
CA ARG A 53 11.95 3.70 10.95
C ARG A 53 11.69 4.61 9.74
N VAL A 54 11.70 5.91 9.97
CA VAL A 54 11.50 6.92 8.91
C VAL A 54 12.58 6.77 7.83
N ALA A 55 12.20 6.86 6.56
CA ALA A 55 13.11 6.77 5.42
C ALA A 55 14.36 7.67 5.60
N TYR A 56 15.52 7.14 5.22
CA TYR A 56 16.85 7.77 5.30
C TYR A 56 17.38 8.03 6.73
N SER A 57 16.61 7.73 7.77
CA SER A 57 17.06 7.76 9.16
C SER A 57 18.11 6.68 9.44
N VAL A 58 18.81 6.78 10.58
CA VAL A 58 19.74 5.72 11.02
C VAL A 58 19.02 4.38 11.17
N ALA A 59 17.77 4.38 11.66
CA ALA A 59 16.97 3.18 11.78
C ALA A 59 16.75 2.51 10.42
N ASP A 60 16.34 3.28 9.40
CA ASP A 60 16.19 2.78 8.02
C ASP A 60 17.51 2.23 7.48
N LEU A 61 18.61 2.99 7.60
CA LEU A 61 19.94 2.53 7.14
C LEU A 61 20.34 1.18 7.74
N THR A 62 20.15 0.99 9.05
CA THR A 62 20.47 -0.28 9.71
C THR A 62 19.54 -1.42 9.30
N ALA A 63 18.26 -1.14 9.05
CA ALA A 63 17.29 -2.14 8.60
C ALA A 63 17.56 -2.58 7.14
N ARG A 64 17.95 -1.64 6.27
CA ARG A 64 18.36 -1.93 4.89
C ARG A 64 19.61 -2.80 4.85
N ALA A 65 20.59 -2.49 5.71
CA ALA A 65 21.77 -3.34 5.88
C ALA A 65 21.39 -4.75 6.35
N PHE A 66 20.50 -4.86 7.34
CA PHE A 66 19.95 -6.14 7.77
C PHE A 66 19.26 -6.91 6.63
N MET A 67 18.46 -6.24 5.79
CA MET A 67 17.82 -6.87 4.64
C MET A 67 18.84 -7.39 3.62
N ILE A 68 19.89 -6.62 3.34
CA ILE A 68 21.00 -7.05 2.46
C ILE A 68 21.66 -8.32 3.01
N ASP A 69 21.87 -8.40 4.32
CA ASP A 69 22.48 -9.58 4.96
C ASP A 69 21.55 -10.79 4.94
N GLU A 70 20.24 -10.60 5.11
CA GLU A 70 19.24 -11.67 4.96
C GLU A 70 19.15 -12.19 3.52
N ILE A 71 19.24 -11.30 2.52
CA ILE A 71 19.30 -11.67 1.10
C ILE A 71 20.56 -12.50 0.82
N LYS A 72 21.73 -12.04 1.29
CA LYS A 72 22.99 -12.79 1.11
C LYS A 72 22.98 -14.14 1.82
N SER A 73 22.38 -14.20 3.01
CA SER A 73 22.23 -15.45 3.78
C SER A 73 21.28 -16.45 3.13
N ALA A 74 20.50 -16.00 2.14
CA ALA A 74 19.69 -16.86 1.27
C ALA A 74 20.42 -17.27 -0.02
N ASP A 75 21.73 -17.02 -0.11
CA ASP A 75 22.57 -17.24 -1.30
C ASP A 75 22.08 -16.49 -2.55
N ILE A 76 21.53 -15.30 -2.36
CA ILE A 76 21.08 -14.41 -3.45
C ILE A 76 21.95 -13.15 -3.45
N VAL A 77 22.25 -12.62 -4.64
CA VAL A 77 23.01 -11.39 -4.80
C VAL A 77 22.07 -10.19 -4.76
N PRO A 78 22.15 -9.29 -3.76
CA PRO A 78 21.38 -8.06 -3.73
C PRO A 78 21.92 -7.04 -4.74
N ARG A 79 21.03 -6.27 -5.35
CA ARG A 79 21.36 -5.15 -6.25
C ARG A 79 20.64 -3.89 -5.77
N ILE A 80 21.37 -2.79 -5.65
CA ILE A 80 20.79 -1.47 -5.36
C ILE A 80 20.71 -0.69 -6.67
N ASP A 81 19.57 -0.06 -6.98
CA ASP A 81 19.44 0.82 -8.16
C ASP A 81 19.77 2.29 -7.85
N ALA A 82 19.69 3.15 -8.86
CA ALA A 82 20.02 4.57 -8.69
C ALA A 82 19.07 5.34 -7.75
N ALA A 83 17.83 4.85 -7.56
CA ALA A 83 16.88 5.40 -6.59
C ALA A 83 17.09 4.84 -5.17
N GLY A 84 17.99 3.87 -5.02
CA GLY A 84 18.31 3.22 -3.75
C GLY A 84 17.45 2.00 -3.44
N ASN A 85 16.56 1.54 -4.33
CA ASN A 85 15.75 0.34 -4.15
C ASN A 85 16.64 -0.90 -4.10
N ILE A 86 16.28 -1.90 -3.28
CA ILE A 86 17.03 -3.16 -3.20
C ILE A 86 16.27 -4.26 -3.93
N PHE A 87 16.91 -4.90 -4.89
CA PHE A 87 16.37 -6.03 -5.63
C PHE A 87 17.17 -7.29 -5.33
N ALA A 88 16.50 -8.45 -5.34
CA ALA A 88 17.16 -9.74 -5.31
C ALA A 88 16.45 -10.70 -6.28
N ARG A 89 17.21 -11.29 -7.21
CA ARG A 89 16.67 -12.08 -8.31
C ARG A 89 17.11 -13.53 -8.23
N TYR A 90 16.18 -14.45 -8.48
CA TYR A 90 16.39 -15.89 -8.46
C TYR A 90 15.65 -16.57 -9.61
N GLY A 91 16.22 -17.67 -10.12
CA GLY A 91 15.58 -18.49 -11.15
C GLY A 91 15.42 -17.78 -12.50
N GLY A 92 14.52 -18.31 -13.33
CA GLY A 92 14.32 -17.88 -14.70
C GLY A 92 15.24 -18.62 -15.67
N GLN A 93 14.70 -19.65 -16.32
CA GLN A 93 15.42 -20.41 -17.35
C GLN A 93 15.55 -19.68 -18.69
N THR A 94 14.88 -18.54 -18.84
CA THR A 94 14.71 -17.84 -20.11
C THR A 94 14.97 -16.34 -19.96
N LYS A 95 15.14 -15.61 -21.08
CA LYS A 95 15.25 -14.14 -21.10
C LYS A 95 13.89 -13.44 -20.92
N GLN A 96 12.96 -14.05 -20.17
CA GLN A 96 11.64 -13.48 -19.93
C GLN A 96 11.69 -12.36 -18.88
N PRO A 97 10.73 -11.40 -18.92
CA PRO A 97 10.55 -10.44 -17.85
C PRO A 97 10.33 -11.12 -16.50
N ALA A 98 10.81 -10.52 -15.41
CA ALA A 98 10.68 -11.11 -14.09
C ALA A 98 9.26 -10.92 -13.53
N ILE A 99 8.84 -11.83 -12.65
CA ILE A 99 7.71 -11.62 -11.75
C ILE A 99 8.25 -10.87 -10.54
N LEU A 100 7.81 -9.63 -10.38
CA LEU A 100 8.23 -8.73 -9.31
C LEU A 100 7.28 -8.87 -8.12
N PHE A 101 7.81 -8.88 -6.90
CA PHE A 101 6.98 -8.85 -5.70
C PHE A 101 7.77 -8.31 -4.52
N GLY A 102 7.11 -7.61 -3.61
CA GLY A 102 7.79 -6.86 -2.56
C GLY A 102 6.93 -5.74 -2.02
N SER A 103 7.54 -4.90 -1.18
CA SER A 103 6.92 -3.73 -0.58
C SER A 103 8.04 -2.82 -0.03
N HIS A 104 7.80 -2.12 1.08
CA HIS A 104 8.75 -1.26 1.78
C HIS A 104 9.15 -1.79 3.16
N ILE A 105 10.07 -1.09 3.83
CA ILE A 105 10.35 -1.29 5.26
C ILE A 105 10.43 0.04 6.01
N ASP A 106 10.47 1.20 5.35
CA ASP A 106 10.36 2.45 6.11
C ASP A 106 8.97 2.58 6.72
N SER A 107 8.88 3.26 7.86
CA SER A 107 7.64 3.42 8.63
C SER A 107 7.36 4.89 8.93
N VAL A 108 6.09 5.22 9.18
CA VAL A 108 5.76 6.44 9.93
C VAL A 108 6.40 6.45 11.34
N PRO A 109 6.54 7.64 11.96
CA PRO A 109 6.89 7.74 13.38
C PRO A 109 5.87 7.01 14.26
N ASN A 110 6.36 6.16 15.17
CA ASN A 110 5.54 5.30 16.03
C ASN A 110 4.56 4.42 15.23
N GLY A 111 5.04 3.85 14.12
CA GLY A 111 4.31 2.88 13.31
C GLY A 111 4.32 1.47 13.90
N GLY A 112 3.67 0.56 13.20
CA GLY A 112 3.65 -0.87 13.53
C GLY A 112 4.82 -1.65 12.95
N ASN A 113 4.75 -2.98 13.03
CA ASN A 113 5.83 -3.89 12.61
C ASN A 113 5.43 -4.77 11.40
N PHE A 114 4.33 -4.45 10.73
CA PHE A 114 3.78 -5.27 9.63
C PHE A 114 3.54 -4.47 8.35
N ASP A 115 3.18 -3.19 8.47
CA ASP A 115 3.07 -2.23 7.36
C ASP A 115 4.37 -2.21 6.54
N GLY A 116 4.28 -2.55 5.24
CA GLY A 116 5.42 -2.84 4.35
C GLY A 116 6.24 -4.09 4.69
N ASP A 117 6.65 -4.22 5.96
CA ASP A 117 7.57 -5.23 6.49
C ASP A 117 7.14 -6.66 6.12
N LEU A 118 5.84 -6.96 6.27
CA LEU A 118 5.28 -8.26 5.93
C LEU A 118 5.47 -8.59 4.46
N GLY A 119 5.20 -7.65 3.57
CA GLY A 119 5.32 -7.84 2.11
C GLY A 119 6.77 -8.09 1.71
N THR A 120 7.68 -7.26 2.20
CA THR A 120 9.12 -7.35 1.89
C THR A 120 9.72 -8.68 2.34
N PHE A 121 9.49 -9.10 3.59
CA PHE A 121 10.07 -10.35 4.07
C PHE A 121 9.34 -11.61 3.56
N SER A 122 8.05 -11.50 3.22
CA SER A 122 7.36 -12.57 2.51
C SER A 122 7.92 -12.78 1.11
N ALA A 123 8.35 -11.71 0.42
CA ALA A 123 8.99 -11.84 -0.89
C ALA A 123 10.31 -12.64 -0.82
N LEU A 124 11.18 -12.34 0.14
CA LEU A 124 12.39 -13.14 0.35
C LEU A 124 12.05 -14.60 0.72
N GLU A 125 11.05 -14.79 1.57
CA GLU A 125 10.61 -16.13 1.99
C GLU A 125 10.04 -16.95 0.83
N VAL A 126 9.29 -16.34 -0.10
CA VAL A 126 8.79 -16.99 -1.33
C VAL A 126 9.95 -17.51 -2.17
N ILE A 127 10.98 -16.68 -2.41
CA ILE A 127 12.15 -17.13 -3.18
C ILE A 127 12.83 -18.32 -2.49
N GLN A 128 13.00 -18.26 -1.17
CA GLN A 128 13.62 -19.36 -0.42
C GLN A 128 12.76 -20.63 -0.37
N ALA A 129 11.43 -20.51 -0.36
CA ALA A 129 10.52 -21.65 -0.46
C ALA A 129 10.67 -22.35 -1.82
N VAL A 130 10.75 -21.57 -2.91
CA VAL A 130 11.00 -22.07 -4.28
C VAL A 130 12.38 -22.75 -4.36
N GLN A 131 13.42 -22.12 -3.81
CA GLN A 131 14.78 -22.71 -3.72
C GLN A 131 14.78 -24.04 -2.95
N THR A 132 14.17 -24.07 -1.78
CA THR A 132 14.12 -25.26 -0.89
C THR A 132 13.38 -26.41 -1.58
N ALA A 133 12.27 -26.10 -2.25
CA ALA A 133 11.50 -27.06 -3.03
C ALA A 133 12.15 -27.44 -4.38
N LYS A 134 13.27 -26.79 -4.74
CA LYS A 134 14.01 -26.97 -6.01
C LYS A 134 13.12 -26.79 -7.24
N ILE A 135 12.15 -25.88 -7.15
CA ILE A 135 11.23 -25.59 -8.24
C ILE A 135 11.97 -24.76 -9.31
N GLN A 136 11.85 -25.20 -10.55
CA GLN A 136 12.33 -24.46 -11.71
C GLN A 136 11.24 -23.51 -12.19
N THR A 137 11.55 -22.23 -12.30
CA THR A 137 10.61 -21.22 -12.78
C THR A 137 10.93 -20.80 -14.22
N LYS A 138 9.89 -20.54 -15.00
CA LYS A 138 10.02 -20.03 -16.37
C LYS A 138 10.53 -18.60 -16.34
N HIS A 139 9.87 -17.77 -15.55
CA HIS A 139 10.19 -16.39 -15.30
C HIS A 139 11.18 -16.29 -14.12
N PRO A 140 12.12 -15.34 -14.18
CA PRO A 140 12.88 -14.97 -13.01
C PRO A 140 11.94 -14.42 -11.93
N LEU A 141 12.20 -14.80 -10.69
CA LEU A 141 11.55 -14.24 -9.52
C LEU A 141 12.43 -13.08 -9.03
N GLU A 142 11.87 -11.89 -8.89
CA GLU A 142 12.61 -10.72 -8.39
C GLU A 142 11.86 -10.15 -7.19
N MET A 143 12.49 -10.20 -6.02
CA MET A 143 12.00 -9.45 -4.87
C MET A 143 12.46 -8.00 -4.98
N VAL A 144 11.66 -7.08 -4.44
CA VAL A 144 12.01 -5.67 -4.30
C VAL A 144 11.72 -5.16 -2.89
N LEU A 145 12.63 -4.34 -2.39
CA LEU A 145 12.40 -3.40 -1.30
C LEU A 145 12.40 -1.99 -1.89
N TRP A 146 11.23 -1.38 -1.95
CA TRP A 146 11.08 0.01 -2.33
C TRP A 146 11.62 0.92 -1.23
N ALA A 147 12.30 1.99 -1.64
CA ALA A 147 12.77 3.00 -0.72
C ALA A 147 11.74 4.12 -0.57
N HIS A 148 11.47 4.52 0.67
CA HIS A 148 10.70 5.72 0.99
C HIS A 148 9.28 5.65 0.43
N GLU A 149 8.56 4.62 0.82
CA GLU A 149 7.13 4.50 0.54
C GLU A 149 6.35 5.48 1.42
N GLU A 150 6.72 5.61 2.68
CA GLU A 150 5.96 6.41 3.62
C GLU A 150 6.20 7.91 3.41
N SER A 151 5.15 8.71 3.52
CA SER A 151 5.21 10.14 3.16
C SER A 151 5.92 11.05 4.17
N THR A 152 6.47 10.50 5.25
CA THR A 152 7.03 11.28 6.37
C THR A 152 8.19 12.17 5.93
N ALA A 153 9.12 11.63 5.13
CA ALA A 153 10.19 12.45 4.57
C ALA A 153 9.69 13.15 3.30
N PHE A 154 10.05 14.43 3.14
CA PHE A 154 9.66 15.25 1.99
C PHE A 154 8.14 15.42 1.72
N GLY A 155 7.25 14.87 2.55
CA GLY A 155 5.80 15.04 2.47
C GLY A 155 5.12 14.30 1.31
N ILE A 156 5.84 13.40 0.63
CA ILE A 156 5.34 12.62 -0.51
C ILE A 156 5.92 11.21 -0.44
N GLY A 157 5.04 10.23 -0.35
CA GLY A 157 5.37 8.81 -0.32
C GLY A 157 5.56 8.17 -1.71
N THR A 158 5.78 6.85 -1.73
CA THR A 158 6.09 6.02 -2.92
C THR A 158 7.26 6.58 -3.73
N ALA A 159 8.21 7.25 -3.07
CA ALA A 159 9.13 8.16 -3.74
C ALA A 159 10.03 7.41 -4.74
N ALA A 160 10.60 6.27 -4.36
CA ALA A 160 11.47 5.53 -5.27
C ALA A 160 10.72 4.74 -6.34
N SER A 161 9.52 4.22 -6.06
CA SER A 161 8.69 3.57 -7.10
C SER A 161 8.14 4.58 -8.12
N ARG A 162 7.86 5.82 -7.71
CA ARG A 162 7.56 6.95 -8.63
C ARG A 162 8.72 7.23 -9.57
N ILE A 163 9.95 7.30 -9.05
CA ILE A 163 11.16 7.47 -9.85
C ILE A 163 11.29 6.34 -10.87
N VAL A 164 11.12 5.10 -10.44
CA VAL A 164 11.16 3.92 -11.33
C VAL A 164 10.07 3.99 -12.40
N ALA A 165 8.88 4.53 -12.08
CA ALA A 165 7.80 4.78 -13.03
C ALA A 165 7.99 6.03 -13.91
N GLY A 166 9.14 6.71 -13.81
CA GLY A 166 9.47 7.90 -14.60
C GLY A 166 8.74 9.17 -14.14
N ASP A 167 8.15 9.17 -12.94
CA ASP A 167 7.58 10.39 -12.34
C ASP A 167 8.65 11.13 -11.54
N LEU A 168 9.44 11.90 -12.28
CA LEU A 168 10.46 12.82 -11.78
C LEU A 168 10.10 14.23 -12.24
N GLN A 169 9.84 15.12 -11.28
CA GLN A 169 9.56 16.53 -11.55
C GLN A 169 10.85 17.36 -11.48
N ALA A 170 10.87 18.48 -12.19
CA ALA A 170 11.97 19.43 -12.09
C ALA A 170 12.14 19.91 -10.63
N GLY A 171 13.38 19.88 -10.13
CA GLY A 171 13.70 20.26 -8.76
C GLY A 171 13.39 19.20 -7.68
N ASP A 172 12.90 18.01 -8.03
CA ASP A 172 12.61 16.96 -7.05
C ASP A 172 13.82 16.57 -6.19
N MET A 173 15.01 16.56 -6.81
CA MET A 173 16.27 16.24 -6.12
C MET A 173 16.73 17.35 -5.16
N ASP A 174 16.28 18.59 -5.37
CA ASP A 174 16.63 19.76 -4.56
C ASP A 174 15.68 19.99 -3.38
N ARG A 175 14.56 19.26 -3.33
CA ARG A 175 13.63 19.33 -2.20
C ARG A 175 14.36 19.01 -0.91
N THR A 176 14.04 19.75 0.14
CA THR A 176 14.65 19.59 1.45
C THR A 176 13.66 19.09 2.48
N TRP A 177 14.15 18.25 3.39
CA TRP A 177 13.44 17.79 4.57
C TRP A 177 14.43 17.74 5.73
N ASN A 178 14.11 18.42 6.85
CA ASN A 178 15.01 18.57 7.99
C ASN A 178 16.43 19.01 7.60
N GLY A 179 16.55 19.92 6.63
CA GLY A 179 17.82 20.44 6.13
C GLY A 179 18.59 19.53 5.17
N MET A 180 18.09 18.31 4.89
CA MET A 180 18.71 17.37 3.95
C MET A 180 18.04 17.45 2.58
N LYS A 181 18.82 17.58 1.49
CA LYS A 181 18.30 17.47 0.13
C LYS A 181 17.94 16.02 -0.20
N ARG A 182 16.95 15.81 -1.08
CA ARG A 182 16.57 14.46 -1.53
C ARG A 182 17.71 13.74 -2.23
N SER A 183 18.54 14.43 -3.01
CA SER A 183 19.74 13.83 -3.61
C SER A 183 20.70 13.25 -2.55
N ASP A 184 20.97 13.98 -1.48
CA ASP A 184 21.82 13.50 -0.38
C ASP A 184 21.17 12.33 0.37
N ALA A 185 19.84 12.36 0.54
CA ALA A 185 19.07 11.28 1.14
C ALA A 185 19.20 9.98 0.34
N ILE A 186 19.07 10.04 -1.00
CA ILE A 186 19.26 8.88 -1.90
C ILE A 186 20.71 8.35 -1.80
N LYS A 187 21.71 9.23 -1.75
CA LYS A 187 23.12 8.82 -1.54
C LYS A 187 23.32 8.05 -0.24
N ARG A 188 22.63 8.44 0.85
CA ARG A 188 22.72 7.75 2.16
C ARG A 188 22.28 6.29 2.09
N ILE A 189 21.30 5.96 1.24
CA ILE A 189 20.83 4.58 1.02
C ILE A 189 21.52 3.90 -0.17
N ALA A 190 22.72 4.37 -0.54
CA ALA A 190 23.56 3.86 -1.63
C ALA A 190 22.96 3.99 -3.04
N GLY A 191 21.96 4.85 -3.22
CA GLY A 191 21.51 5.26 -4.56
C GLY A 191 22.47 6.27 -5.21
N THR A 192 22.27 6.51 -6.50
CA THR A 192 23.12 7.37 -7.35
C THR A 192 22.25 8.44 -8.02
N PRO A 193 21.90 9.53 -7.32
CA PRO A 193 20.98 10.55 -7.84
C PRO A 193 21.51 11.27 -9.09
N ASP A 194 22.84 11.30 -9.29
CA ASP A 194 23.46 11.88 -10.50
C ASP A 194 23.25 10.98 -11.74
N GLN A 195 22.69 9.77 -11.56
CA GLN A 195 22.32 8.81 -12.59
C GLN A 195 20.88 8.32 -12.37
N ILE A 196 20.02 9.15 -11.77
CA ILE A 196 18.67 8.75 -11.32
C ILE A 196 17.82 8.19 -12.47
N GLU A 197 18.05 8.66 -13.69
CA GLU A 197 17.36 8.20 -14.90
C GLU A 197 17.61 6.72 -15.18
N THR A 198 18.71 6.14 -14.70
CA THR A 198 19.01 4.70 -14.85
C THR A 198 18.11 3.81 -13.99
N ALA A 199 17.40 4.36 -13.00
CA ALA A 199 16.36 3.65 -12.25
C ALA A 199 15.04 3.56 -13.03
N ILE A 200 14.80 4.46 -13.99
CA ILE A 200 13.53 4.51 -14.75
C ILE A 200 13.35 3.21 -15.55
N ARG A 201 12.11 2.72 -15.59
CA ARG A 201 11.71 1.53 -16.34
C ARG A 201 10.54 1.86 -17.27
N GLY A 202 10.50 1.17 -18.41
CA GLY A 202 9.41 1.28 -19.39
C GLY A 202 8.27 0.30 -19.12
N LYS A 203 7.18 0.45 -19.86
CA LYS A 203 6.09 -0.53 -19.88
C LYS A 203 6.61 -1.90 -20.31
N GLY A 204 6.18 -2.95 -19.61
CA GLY A 204 6.62 -4.34 -19.83
C GLY A 204 7.98 -4.66 -19.21
N ALA A 205 8.53 -3.81 -18.33
CA ALA A 205 9.78 -4.09 -17.62
C ALA A 205 9.71 -5.37 -16.76
N TRP A 206 8.51 -5.70 -16.28
CA TRP A 206 8.20 -6.91 -15.53
C TRP A 206 7.00 -7.61 -16.14
N HIS A 207 6.92 -8.92 -15.93
CA HIS A 207 5.79 -9.75 -16.34
C HIS A 207 4.55 -9.37 -15.52
N SER A 208 4.73 -9.22 -14.22
CA SER A 208 3.69 -8.80 -13.27
C SER A 208 4.32 -8.30 -11.97
N TYR A 209 3.53 -7.57 -11.18
CA TYR A 209 3.85 -7.16 -9.82
C TYR A 209 2.78 -7.64 -8.84
N VAL A 210 3.20 -8.26 -7.73
CA VAL A 210 2.30 -8.66 -6.64
C VAL A 210 2.83 -8.13 -5.31
N GLU A 211 1.99 -7.39 -4.59
CA GLU A 211 2.32 -6.87 -3.27
C GLU A 211 1.42 -7.52 -2.20
N LEU A 212 2.05 -8.19 -1.23
CA LEU A 212 1.36 -8.65 -0.03
C LEU A 212 1.44 -7.54 1.02
N HIS A 213 0.31 -7.20 1.61
CA HIS A 213 0.24 -6.14 2.59
C HIS A 213 -0.80 -6.44 3.67
N ILE A 214 -0.71 -5.78 4.82
CA ILE A 214 -1.83 -5.75 5.77
C ILE A 214 -2.95 -4.86 5.22
N GLU A 215 -4.21 -5.13 5.55
CA GLU A 215 -5.36 -4.34 5.06
C GLU A 215 -5.29 -2.87 5.49
N GLN A 216 -4.74 -2.60 6.69
CA GLN A 216 -4.78 -1.32 7.40
C GLN A 216 -6.21 -0.85 7.78
N GLY A 217 -7.24 -1.47 7.20
CA GLY A 217 -8.64 -1.38 7.61
C GLY A 217 -9.12 -2.60 8.39
N GLY A 218 -10.34 -2.53 8.92
CA GLY A 218 -10.93 -3.59 9.74
C GLY A 218 -11.88 -4.54 8.99
N THR A 219 -11.97 -4.48 7.66
CA THR A 219 -12.99 -5.19 6.88
C THR A 219 -12.84 -6.71 6.97
N LEU A 220 -11.61 -7.21 6.78
CA LEU A 220 -11.26 -8.62 6.80
C LEU A 220 -11.33 -9.18 8.23
N ASP A 221 -10.82 -8.44 9.20
CA ASP A 221 -10.86 -8.81 10.62
C ASP A 221 -12.31 -8.94 11.14
N GLN A 222 -13.15 -7.92 10.90
CA GLN A 222 -14.57 -7.95 11.29
C GLN A 222 -15.33 -9.08 10.59
N ALA A 223 -15.01 -9.36 9.33
CA ALA A 223 -15.63 -10.44 8.57
C ALA A 223 -15.03 -11.83 8.86
N ARG A 224 -13.91 -11.89 9.60
CA ARG A 224 -13.12 -13.11 9.85
C ARG A 224 -12.68 -13.81 8.55
N ILE A 225 -12.32 -13.02 7.55
CA ILE A 225 -11.86 -13.52 6.25
C ILE A 225 -10.35 -13.34 6.17
N PRO A 226 -9.57 -14.42 5.94
CA PRO A 226 -8.12 -14.37 6.06
C PRO A 226 -7.40 -13.70 4.89
N ILE A 227 -8.04 -13.60 3.71
CA ILE A 227 -7.38 -13.11 2.50
C ILE A 227 -8.26 -12.11 1.77
N GLY A 228 -7.69 -10.94 1.51
CA GLY A 228 -8.24 -9.93 0.62
C GLY A 228 -7.63 -10.03 -0.77
N ILE A 229 -8.48 -10.10 -1.80
CA ILE A 229 -8.07 -9.93 -3.20
C ILE A 229 -8.32 -8.47 -3.56
N VAL A 230 -7.26 -7.68 -3.66
CA VAL A 230 -7.41 -6.23 -3.84
C VAL A 230 -7.95 -5.91 -5.23
N GLU A 231 -8.97 -5.05 -5.30
CA GLU A 231 -9.62 -4.59 -6.55
C GLU A 231 -8.82 -3.50 -7.25
N GLY A 232 -8.00 -2.79 -6.49
CA GLY A 232 -7.14 -1.72 -6.92
C GLY A 232 -6.88 -0.78 -5.76
N ILE A 233 -6.09 0.26 -6.04
CA ILE A 233 -5.85 1.37 -5.14
C ILE A 233 -6.75 2.53 -5.57
N VAL A 234 -7.49 3.10 -4.64
CA VAL A 234 -8.42 4.20 -4.90
C VAL A 234 -7.72 5.44 -5.45
N GLY A 235 -8.41 6.19 -6.32
CA GLY A 235 -8.07 7.57 -6.61
C GLY A 235 -8.45 8.49 -5.45
N ILE A 236 -7.82 9.65 -5.38
CA ILE A 236 -8.07 10.65 -4.33
C ILE A 236 -8.18 12.03 -4.96
N HIS A 237 -9.31 12.70 -4.73
CA HIS A 237 -9.48 14.12 -5.03
C HIS A 237 -9.48 14.90 -3.72
N ARG A 238 -8.54 15.83 -3.57
CA ARG A 238 -8.45 16.69 -2.38
C ARG A 238 -8.61 18.15 -2.78
N TYR A 239 -9.49 18.84 -2.07
CA TYR A 239 -9.77 20.26 -2.21
C TYR A 239 -9.34 21.00 -0.96
N ASP A 240 -8.72 22.15 -1.14
CA ASP A 240 -8.69 23.21 -0.15
C ASP A 240 -9.91 24.12 -0.39
N VAL A 241 -10.71 24.30 0.65
CA VAL A 241 -11.95 25.07 0.60
C VAL A 241 -11.80 26.28 1.50
N VAL A 242 -12.02 27.47 0.93
CA VAL A 242 -12.04 28.74 1.67
C VAL A 242 -13.47 29.25 1.72
N ILE A 243 -13.95 29.51 2.94
CA ILE A 243 -15.27 30.06 3.21
C ILE A 243 -15.08 31.45 3.80
N GLU A 244 -15.61 32.46 3.12
CA GLU A 244 -15.52 33.86 3.51
C GLU A 244 -16.91 34.37 3.93
N GLY A 245 -17.00 34.80 5.17
CA GLY A 245 -18.16 35.43 5.78
C GLY A 245 -17.84 36.86 6.18
N PHE A 246 -18.28 37.27 7.37
CA PHE A 246 -17.96 38.58 7.91
C PHE A 246 -17.82 38.53 9.43
N ALA A 247 -16.62 38.84 9.93
CA ALA A 247 -16.37 38.83 11.37
C ALA A 247 -17.09 39.98 12.05
N ASN A 248 -17.84 39.68 13.12
CA ASN A 248 -18.55 40.70 13.90
C ASN A 248 -18.83 40.20 15.34
N HIS A 249 -19.33 41.07 16.20
CA HIS A 249 -19.53 40.79 17.61
C HIS A 249 -20.70 39.81 17.86
N ALA A 250 -20.41 38.67 18.52
CA ALA A 250 -21.36 37.57 18.68
C ALA A 250 -22.62 37.92 19.48
N GLY A 251 -22.56 38.92 20.36
CA GLY A 251 -23.70 39.32 21.20
C GLY A 251 -24.58 40.42 20.60
N THR A 252 -24.08 41.21 19.65
CA THR A 252 -24.77 42.42 19.17
C THR A 252 -25.20 42.34 17.72
N THR A 253 -24.63 41.43 16.92
CA THR A 253 -25.09 41.20 15.55
C THR A 253 -26.35 40.34 15.53
N PRO A 254 -27.50 40.85 15.04
CA PRO A 254 -28.74 40.08 14.90
C PRO A 254 -28.56 38.84 14.01
N MET A 255 -29.30 37.75 14.28
CA MET A 255 -29.12 36.48 13.57
C MET A 255 -29.32 36.58 12.05
N GLY A 256 -30.31 37.36 11.59
CA GLY A 256 -30.61 37.52 10.17
C GLY A 256 -29.57 38.30 9.36
N GLU A 257 -28.63 38.98 10.04
CA GLU A 257 -27.58 39.79 9.41
C GLU A 257 -26.22 39.07 9.35
N ARG A 258 -26.12 37.89 9.98
CA ARG A 258 -24.85 37.18 10.08
C ARG A 258 -24.45 36.57 8.75
N ARG A 259 -23.15 36.60 8.50
CA ARG A 259 -22.45 35.86 7.44
C ARG A 259 -21.42 34.97 8.13
N ASP A 260 -21.91 33.94 8.81
CA ASP A 260 -21.10 33.12 9.72
C ASP A 260 -20.40 32.01 8.91
N ALA A 261 -19.08 32.16 8.72
CA ALA A 261 -18.29 31.21 7.95
C ALA A 261 -18.22 29.83 8.61
N MET A 262 -18.32 29.74 9.94
CA MET A 262 -18.27 28.47 10.67
C MET A 262 -19.59 27.70 10.57
N VAL A 263 -20.72 28.40 10.53
CA VAL A 263 -22.02 27.75 10.23
C VAL A 263 -22.01 27.15 8.83
N ALA A 264 -21.52 27.89 7.84
CA ALA A 264 -21.36 27.38 6.48
C ALA A 264 -20.40 26.17 6.41
N ALA A 265 -19.26 26.23 7.12
CA ALA A 265 -18.31 25.13 7.23
C ALA A 265 -18.91 23.87 7.86
N ALA A 266 -19.71 24.02 8.93
CA ALA A 266 -20.38 22.91 9.59
C ALA A 266 -21.40 22.23 8.66
N GLN A 267 -22.19 23.03 7.93
CA GLN A 267 -23.13 22.49 6.93
C GLN A 267 -22.40 21.76 5.80
N LEU A 268 -21.28 22.30 5.33
CA LEU A 268 -20.49 21.68 4.27
C LEU A 268 -19.86 20.36 4.75
N THR A 269 -19.37 20.32 5.99
CA THR A 269 -18.81 19.11 6.62
C THR A 269 -19.83 17.98 6.68
N LEU A 270 -21.06 18.28 7.09
CA LEU A 270 -22.16 17.30 7.08
C LEU A 270 -22.51 16.86 5.66
N ALA A 271 -22.55 17.80 4.72
CA ALA A 271 -22.81 17.50 3.31
C ALA A 271 -21.80 16.52 2.70
N VAL A 272 -20.49 16.67 2.98
CA VAL A 272 -19.45 15.74 2.51
C VAL A 272 -19.76 14.30 2.95
N ARG A 273 -20.05 14.10 4.24
CA ARG A 273 -20.42 12.78 4.79
C ARG A 273 -21.68 12.24 4.12
N GLU A 274 -22.72 13.05 4.01
CA GLU A 274 -24.00 12.62 3.44
C GLU A 274 -23.89 12.24 1.96
N ILE A 275 -23.18 13.05 1.16
CA ILE A 275 -22.99 12.80 -0.26
C ILE A 275 -22.23 11.49 -0.48
N ALA A 276 -21.15 11.26 0.27
CA ALA A 276 -20.40 10.00 0.19
C ALA A 276 -21.26 8.81 0.66
N ALA A 277 -22.00 8.93 1.77
CA ALA A 277 -22.75 7.82 2.36
C ALA A 277 -24.04 7.45 1.61
N ARG A 278 -24.65 8.38 0.85
CA ARG A 278 -25.90 8.12 0.10
C ARG A 278 -25.69 7.22 -1.12
N ARG A 279 -24.48 7.19 -1.67
CA ARG A 279 -24.18 6.38 -2.84
C ARG A 279 -23.93 4.92 -2.43
N PRO A 280 -24.50 3.92 -3.13
CA PRO A 280 -24.07 2.53 -2.95
C PRO A 280 -22.64 2.36 -3.42
N GLY A 281 -21.78 1.72 -2.63
CA GLY A 281 -20.38 1.51 -2.97
C GLY A 281 -19.46 1.58 -1.76
N ARG A 282 -18.19 1.86 -2.01
CA ARG A 282 -17.14 1.97 -0.98
C ARG A 282 -16.44 3.32 -0.99
N GLN A 283 -16.97 4.31 -1.72
CA GLN A 283 -16.48 5.67 -1.68
C GLN A 283 -16.49 6.22 -0.25
N VAL A 284 -15.51 7.06 0.04
CA VAL A 284 -15.42 7.77 1.33
C VAL A 284 -15.24 9.26 1.08
N GLY A 285 -15.80 10.07 1.96
CA GLY A 285 -15.69 11.52 1.95
C GLY A 285 -15.34 12.04 3.34
N THR A 286 -14.31 12.86 3.44
CA THR A 286 -13.75 13.31 4.72
C THR A 286 -13.43 14.80 4.70
N VAL A 287 -13.77 15.49 5.79
CA VAL A 287 -13.19 16.79 6.16
C VAL A 287 -12.20 16.53 7.29
N GLY A 288 -10.91 16.62 6.99
CA GLY A 288 -9.84 16.21 7.90
C GLY A 288 -9.16 17.38 8.62
N ARG A 289 -9.32 18.61 8.11
CA ARG A 289 -8.69 19.82 8.64
C ARG A 289 -9.69 20.97 8.59
N ILE A 290 -9.77 21.74 9.67
CA ILE A 290 -10.55 22.99 9.75
C ILE A 290 -9.70 24.03 10.50
N GLU A 291 -9.54 25.20 9.91
CA GLU A 291 -8.88 26.38 10.47
C GLU A 291 -9.88 27.53 10.47
N VAL A 292 -10.10 28.14 11.64
CA VAL A 292 -11.12 29.18 11.85
C VAL A 292 -10.43 30.51 12.14
N GLU A 293 -10.93 31.60 11.56
CA GLU A 293 -10.41 32.95 11.79
C GLU A 293 -11.55 33.91 12.23
N PRO A 294 -11.41 34.67 13.34
CA PRO A 294 -10.24 34.78 14.22
C PRO A 294 -10.19 33.71 15.35
N ASN A 295 -11.10 32.74 15.35
CA ASN A 295 -11.20 31.70 16.40
C ASN A 295 -11.40 32.23 17.83
N SER A 296 -12.18 33.31 18.00
CA SER A 296 -12.51 33.89 19.31
C SER A 296 -13.96 33.56 19.70
N PRO A 297 -14.24 33.15 20.95
CA PRO A 297 -15.56 32.68 21.37
C PRO A 297 -16.67 33.74 21.28
N ASN A 298 -16.32 35.03 21.28
CA ASN A 298 -17.26 36.16 21.21
C ASN A 298 -17.27 36.87 19.84
N VAL A 299 -16.67 36.26 18.81
CA VAL A 299 -16.63 36.82 17.45
C VAL A 299 -17.24 35.81 16.48
N ILE A 300 -18.19 36.26 15.67
CA ILE A 300 -18.70 35.50 14.52
C ILE A 300 -17.51 35.24 13.58
N PRO A 301 -17.21 33.99 13.20
CA PRO A 301 -16.09 33.71 12.31
C PRO A 301 -16.28 34.34 10.93
N GLY A 302 -15.28 35.14 10.52
CA GLY A 302 -15.28 35.82 9.22
C GLY A 302 -14.66 34.99 8.12
N LYS A 303 -13.86 33.98 8.46
CA LYS A 303 -13.24 33.07 7.48
C LYS A 303 -13.02 31.69 8.10
N VAL A 304 -13.22 30.66 7.30
CA VAL A 304 -12.85 29.28 7.62
C VAL A 304 -12.15 28.66 6.42
N THR A 305 -11.04 27.98 6.64
CA THR A 305 -10.38 27.14 5.65
C THR A 305 -10.50 25.68 6.07
N LEU A 306 -10.93 24.80 5.17
CA LEU A 306 -11.08 23.38 5.46
C LEU A 306 -10.63 22.52 4.28
N SER A 307 -10.30 21.25 4.55
CA SER A 307 -10.06 20.27 3.49
C SER A 307 -11.31 19.46 3.17
N VAL A 308 -11.53 19.14 1.90
CA VAL A 308 -12.50 18.12 1.47
C VAL A 308 -11.76 17.06 0.68
N GLU A 309 -11.92 15.80 1.04
CA GLU A 309 -11.29 14.69 0.34
C GLU A 309 -12.30 13.60 0.00
N PHE A 310 -12.30 13.16 -1.25
CA PHE A 310 -13.02 11.98 -1.71
C PHE A 310 -12.07 10.90 -2.19
N ARG A 311 -12.41 9.64 -1.92
CA ARG A 311 -11.71 8.47 -2.45
C ARG A 311 -12.68 7.47 -3.05
N ASP A 312 -12.34 6.93 -4.21
CA ASP A 312 -13.05 5.80 -4.85
C ASP A 312 -12.15 5.14 -5.91
N LEU A 313 -12.42 3.88 -6.27
CA LEU A 313 -11.72 3.21 -7.38
C LEU A 313 -12.09 3.79 -8.74
N SER A 314 -13.31 4.29 -8.88
CA SER A 314 -13.83 4.85 -10.11
C SER A 314 -13.62 6.36 -10.15
N GLU A 315 -12.79 6.78 -11.09
CA GLU A 315 -12.62 8.19 -11.45
C GLU A 315 -13.94 8.88 -11.79
N GLN A 316 -14.88 8.15 -12.41
CA GLN A 316 -16.21 8.68 -12.70
C GLN A 316 -16.98 8.97 -11.40
N VAL A 317 -16.91 8.07 -10.41
CA VAL A 317 -17.55 8.28 -9.10
C VAL A 317 -16.95 9.50 -8.42
N LEU A 318 -15.63 9.68 -8.44
CA LEU A 318 -14.96 10.86 -7.89
C LEU A 318 -15.48 12.16 -8.52
N ARG A 319 -15.60 12.21 -9.86
CA ARG A 319 -16.16 13.37 -10.56
C ARG A 319 -17.61 13.64 -10.17
N GLU A 320 -18.42 12.60 -10.01
CA GLU A 320 -19.80 12.74 -9.56
C GLU A 320 -19.88 13.29 -8.12
N LEU A 321 -19.00 12.84 -7.22
CA LEU A 321 -18.90 13.37 -5.85
C LEU A 321 -18.44 14.83 -5.82
N ASP A 322 -17.46 15.18 -6.66
CA ASP A 322 -16.94 16.54 -6.79
C ASP A 322 -18.03 17.52 -7.23
N GLU A 323 -18.79 17.16 -8.26
CA GLU A 323 -19.87 18.02 -8.75
C GLU A 323 -21.02 18.12 -7.73
N ALA A 324 -21.33 17.02 -7.02
CA ALA A 324 -22.31 17.03 -5.95
C ALA A 324 -21.91 17.96 -4.79
N ILE A 325 -20.65 17.92 -4.34
CA ILE A 325 -20.20 18.78 -3.23
C ILE A 325 -20.13 20.25 -3.63
N LYS A 326 -19.67 20.56 -4.85
CA LYS A 326 -19.63 21.95 -5.34
C LYS A 326 -21.03 22.52 -5.47
N THR A 327 -21.99 21.72 -5.98
CA THR A 327 -23.41 22.10 -6.06
C THR A 327 -23.98 22.36 -4.67
N ARG A 328 -23.73 21.48 -3.70
CA ARG A 328 -24.20 21.66 -2.32
C ARG A 328 -23.53 22.85 -1.64
N GLY A 329 -22.24 23.07 -1.89
CA GLY A 329 -21.49 24.24 -1.42
C GLY A 329 -22.09 25.54 -1.93
N ALA A 330 -22.44 25.63 -3.22
CA ALA A 330 -23.11 26.81 -3.78
C ALA A 330 -24.47 27.11 -3.10
N ALA A 331 -25.25 26.07 -2.79
CA ALA A 331 -26.50 26.23 -2.04
C ALA A 331 -26.25 26.73 -0.60
N ILE A 332 -25.28 26.15 0.12
CA ILE A 332 -24.91 26.58 1.48
C ILE A 332 -24.42 28.03 1.49
N ALA A 333 -23.57 28.41 0.53
CA ALA A 333 -23.06 29.76 0.38
C ALA A 333 -24.21 30.78 0.27
N LYS A 334 -25.21 30.48 -0.56
CA LYS A 334 -26.42 31.29 -0.71
C LYS A 334 -27.23 31.37 0.59
N ASP A 335 -27.51 30.23 1.23
CA ASP A 335 -28.35 30.18 2.43
C ASP A 335 -27.72 30.88 3.64
N THR A 336 -26.38 30.95 3.67
CA THR A 336 -25.60 31.56 4.77
C THR A 336 -25.06 32.96 4.45
N ASN A 337 -25.34 33.49 3.25
CA ASN A 337 -24.78 34.75 2.74
C ASN A 337 -23.24 34.81 2.84
N THR A 338 -22.57 33.69 2.53
CA THR A 338 -21.12 33.55 2.52
C THR A 338 -20.62 33.28 1.09
N THR A 339 -19.29 33.36 0.90
CA THR A 339 -18.62 32.89 -0.32
C THR A 339 -17.88 31.60 -0.01
N ILE A 340 -18.04 30.57 -0.85
CA ILE A 340 -17.32 29.30 -0.72
C ILE A 340 -16.53 29.05 -2.01
N THR A 341 -15.22 28.94 -1.89
CA THR A 341 -14.29 28.69 -3.00
C THR A 341 -13.62 27.34 -2.82
N PHE A 342 -13.74 26.48 -3.84
CA PHE A 342 -13.04 25.19 -3.88
C PHE A 342 -11.80 25.32 -4.77
N THR A 343 -10.64 24.93 -4.27
CA THR A 343 -9.40 24.80 -5.03
C THR A 343 -8.96 23.35 -5.02
N LEU A 344 -8.84 22.73 -6.19
CA LEU A 344 -8.33 21.37 -6.31
C LEU A 344 -6.84 21.37 -5.94
N ALA A 345 -6.53 20.84 -4.77
CA ALA A 345 -5.19 20.88 -4.18
C ALA A 345 -4.32 19.73 -4.72
N SER A 346 -4.90 18.54 -4.89
CA SER A 346 -4.19 17.39 -5.45
C SER A 346 -5.14 16.33 -6.00
N VAL A 347 -4.66 15.61 -7.01
CA VAL A 347 -5.30 14.41 -7.57
C VAL A 347 -4.30 13.26 -7.52
N ASN A 348 -4.68 12.16 -6.87
CA ASN A 348 -4.00 10.88 -7.01
C ASN A 348 -4.83 9.99 -7.92
N ILE A 349 -4.20 9.49 -8.99
CA ILE A 349 -4.85 8.60 -9.95
C ILE A 349 -4.96 7.21 -9.34
N GLY A 350 -6.15 6.62 -9.36
CA GLY A 350 -6.36 5.25 -8.90
C GLY A 350 -5.60 4.23 -9.77
N ALA A 351 -5.29 3.07 -9.20
CA ALA A 351 -4.61 1.98 -9.90
C ALA A 351 -5.45 0.70 -9.78
N PRO A 352 -6.32 0.40 -10.77
CA PRO A 352 -7.06 -0.86 -10.80
C PRO A 352 -6.12 -2.07 -10.82
N ALA A 353 -6.45 -3.11 -10.05
CA ALA A 353 -5.73 -4.37 -10.13
C ALA A 353 -6.05 -5.08 -11.45
N THR A 354 -5.07 -5.78 -12.02
CA THR A 354 -5.25 -6.55 -13.26
C THR A 354 -6.01 -7.84 -12.97
N SER A 355 -7.07 -8.11 -13.73
CA SER A 355 -7.96 -9.26 -13.52
C SER A 355 -7.23 -10.61 -13.55
N GLY A 356 -6.23 -10.77 -14.42
CA GLY A 356 -5.38 -11.97 -14.48
C GLY A 356 -4.59 -12.19 -13.19
N VAL A 357 -4.03 -11.13 -12.59
CA VAL A 357 -3.33 -11.22 -11.30
C VAL A 357 -4.31 -11.56 -10.17
N GLN A 358 -5.50 -10.93 -10.16
CA GLN A 358 -6.53 -11.25 -9.17
C GLN A 358 -7.02 -12.70 -9.26
N ALA A 359 -7.13 -13.25 -10.47
CA ALA A 359 -7.50 -14.65 -10.68
C ALA A 359 -6.41 -15.61 -10.17
N ALA A 360 -5.13 -15.27 -10.38
CA ALA A 360 -4.01 -16.03 -9.82
C ALA A 360 -4.04 -16.01 -8.27
N ILE A 361 -4.32 -14.86 -7.65
CA ILE A 361 -4.47 -14.75 -6.18
C ILE A 361 -5.64 -15.63 -5.70
N GLY A 362 -6.80 -15.56 -6.36
CA GLY A 362 -7.96 -16.39 -6.02
C GLY A 362 -7.63 -17.88 -6.10
N THR A 363 -6.96 -18.31 -7.18
CA THR A 363 -6.54 -19.70 -7.38
C THR A 363 -5.57 -20.16 -6.29
N ALA A 364 -4.61 -19.32 -5.90
CA ALA A 364 -3.66 -19.60 -4.82
C ALA A 364 -4.36 -19.74 -3.46
N ALA A 365 -5.33 -18.87 -3.15
CA ALA A 365 -6.11 -18.94 -1.92
C ALA A 365 -7.02 -20.16 -1.86
N ASP A 366 -7.70 -20.48 -2.97
CA ASP A 366 -8.57 -21.66 -3.11
C ASP A 366 -7.77 -22.96 -2.93
N ALA A 367 -6.55 -23.03 -3.47
CA ALA A 367 -5.66 -24.16 -3.29
C ALA A 367 -5.32 -24.40 -1.80
N LEU A 368 -5.31 -23.35 -0.98
CA LEU A 368 -5.10 -23.41 0.47
C LEU A 368 -6.41 -23.52 1.26
N SER A 369 -7.56 -23.62 0.59
CA SER A 369 -8.90 -23.64 1.20
C SER A 369 -9.16 -22.42 2.09
N LEU A 370 -8.65 -21.26 1.68
CA LEU A 370 -8.83 -20.00 2.39
C LEU A 370 -10.02 -19.23 1.83
N GLN A 371 -10.87 -18.72 2.71
CA GLN A 371 -11.91 -17.78 2.29
C GLN A 371 -11.28 -16.48 1.80
N THR A 372 -11.89 -15.89 0.78
CA THR A 372 -11.41 -14.64 0.18
C THR A 372 -12.51 -13.58 0.17
N ARG A 373 -12.12 -12.32 0.14
CA ARG A 373 -13.00 -11.18 -0.10
C ARG A 373 -12.34 -10.21 -1.07
N ARG A 374 -13.11 -9.64 -2.00
CA ARG A 374 -12.65 -8.55 -2.85
C ARG A 374 -12.88 -7.20 -2.16
N LEU A 375 -11.89 -6.31 -2.25
CA LEU A 375 -11.92 -4.98 -1.66
C LEU A 375 -10.92 -4.01 -2.31
N PRO A 376 -11.20 -2.70 -2.40
CA PRO A 376 -10.19 -1.69 -2.65
C PRO A 376 -9.16 -1.60 -1.51
N SER A 377 -7.94 -1.18 -1.86
CA SER A 377 -7.08 -0.50 -0.90
C SER A 377 -7.45 0.98 -0.82
N GLY A 378 -7.68 1.45 0.41
CA GLY A 378 -7.89 2.87 0.70
C GLY A 378 -6.60 3.66 0.89
N ALA A 379 -5.47 2.98 1.06
CA ALA A 379 -4.14 3.56 1.25
C ALA A 379 -3.35 3.59 -0.06
N GLY A 380 -2.34 4.47 -0.12
CA GLY A 380 -1.33 4.42 -1.18
C GLY A 380 -0.38 3.24 -0.94
N HIS A 381 0.17 2.70 -2.02
CA HIS A 381 1.24 1.70 -1.99
C HIS A 381 2.10 1.88 -3.22
N ASP A 382 3.33 1.35 -3.21
CA ASP A 382 4.20 1.32 -4.39
C ASP A 382 3.54 0.65 -5.60
N ALA A 383 2.67 -0.35 -5.36
CA ALA A 383 1.79 -0.95 -6.38
C ALA A 383 1.08 0.07 -7.28
N GLN A 384 0.71 1.25 -6.77
CA GLN A 384 0.07 2.30 -7.55
C GLN A 384 0.97 2.80 -8.69
N GLN A 385 2.27 2.92 -8.42
CA GLN A 385 3.25 3.35 -9.41
C GLN A 385 3.58 2.22 -10.39
N ILE A 386 3.73 1.00 -9.87
CA ILE A 386 4.13 -0.16 -10.66
C ILE A 386 3.02 -0.63 -11.61
N ALA A 387 1.75 -0.37 -11.28
CA ALA A 387 0.61 -0.60 -12.18
C ALA A 387 0.72 0.15 -13.52
N ARG A 388 1.55 1.20 -13.61
CA ARG A 388 1.83 1.93 -14.86
C ARG A 388 2.79 1.17 -15.78
N LEU A 389 3.52 0.20 -15.24
CA LEU A 389 4.64 -0.48 -15.89
C LEU A 389 4.34 -1.94 -16.23
N CYS A 390 3.51 -2.63 -15.45
CA CYS A 390 3.13 -4.02 -15.70
C CYS A 390 1.78 -4.38 -15.05
N PRO A 391 1.19 -5.54 -15.38
CA PRO A 391 0.08 -6.12 -14.63
C PRO A 391 0.36 -6.12 -13.13
N MET A 392 -0.58 -5.62 -12.32
CA MET A 392 -0.42 -5.43 -10.88
C MET A 392 -1.58 -6.07 -10.11
N GLY A 393 -1.29 -6.66 -8.96
CA GLY A 393 -2.30 -7.03 -7.98
C GLY A 393 -1.74 -6.96 -6.57
N MET A 394 -2.65 -6.97 -5.58
CA MET A 394 -2.26 -7.02 -4.18
C MET A 394 -3.05 -8.06 -3.41
N ILE A 395 -2.42 -8.59 -2.37
CA ILE A 395 -2.98 -9.54 -1.42
C ILE A 395 -3.05 -8.81 -0.07
N PHE A 396 -4.23 -8.79 0.54
CA PHE A 396 -4.39 -8.28 1.90
C PHE A 396 -4.54 -9.41 2.92
N VAL A 397 -3.98 -9.19 4.09
CA VAL A 397 -4.27 -9.97 5.31
C VAL A 397 -4.92 -9.08 6.37
N PRO A 398 -5.70 -9.64 7.31
CA PRO A 398 -6.38 -8.87 8.35
C PRO A 398 -5.43 -8.00 9.19
N SER A 399 -5.87 -6.78 9.49
CA SER A 399 -5.34 -5.95 10.58
C SER A 399 -6.32 -6.01 11.76
N VAL A 400 -5.86 -6.49 12.92
CA VAL A 400 -6.70 -6.65 14.12
C VAL A 400 -7.27 -5.29 14.52
N GLY A 401 -8.60 -5.20 14.58
CA GLY A 401 -9.32 -3.95 14.87
C GLY A 401 -9.18 -2.86 13.80
N GLY A 402 -8.56 -3.17 12.65
CA GLY A 402 -8.25 -2.19 11.60
C GLY A 402 -7.28 -1.10 12.03
N VAL A 403 -6.34 -1.42 12.94
CA VAL A 403 -5.33 -0.49 13.41
C VAL A 403 -4.08 -0.59 12.53
N SER A 404 -3.62 0.55 12.01
CA SER A 404 -2.33 0.73 11.32
C SER A 404 -1.70 2.07 11.71
N HIS A 405 -0.44 2.32 11.32
CA HIS A 405 0.29 3.56 11.63
C HIS A 405 0.31 3.86 13.13
N SER A 406 0.43 2.80 13.93
CA SER A 406 0.36 2.83 15.38
C SER A 406 1.16 1.68 15.96
N PRO A 407 1.76 1.79 17.16
CA PRO A 407 2.42 0.66 17.80
C PRO A 407 1.46 -0.50 18.10
N ARG A 408 0.15 -0.23 18.14
CA ARG A 408 -0.90 -1.22 18.35
C ARG A 408 -1.30 -2.00 17.08
N GLU A 409 -0.69 -1.69 15.94
CA GLU A 409 -0.86 -2.47 14.72
C GLU A 409 -0.51 -3.94 14.97
N LEU A 410 -1.43 -4.81 14.56
CA LEU A 410 -1.27 -6.24 14.77
C LEU A 410 -1.93 -7.01 13.64
N THR A 411 -1.15 -7.91 13.04
CA THR A 411 -1.63 -9.03 12.24
C THR A 411 -1.16 -10.30 12.93
N THR A 412 -2.02 -11.32 13.00
CA THR A 412 -1.64 -12.57 13.68
C THR A 412 -0.57 -13.30 12.87
N TRP A 413 0.30 -14.06 13.54
CA TRP A 413 1.33 -14.85 12.86
C TRP A 413 0.74 -15.86 11.87
N ASP A 414 -0.45 -16.40 12.16
CA ASP A 414 -1.17 -17.30 11.27
C ASP A 414 -1.69 -16.58 10.02
N ASP A 415 -2.10 -15.33 10.14
CA ASP A 415 -2.51 -14.52 8.99
C ASP A 415 -1.30 -14.08 8.16
N CYS A 416 -0.18 -13.72 8.79
CA CYS A 416 1.09 -13.48 8.09
C CYS A 416 1.51 -14.72 7.27
N ALA A 417 1.46 -15.91 7.88
CA ALA A 417 1.80 -17.16 7.21
C ALA A 417 0.82 -17.51 6.07
N ARG A 418 -0.48 -17.26 6.26
CA ARG A 418 -1.50 -17.44 5.21
C ARG A 418 -1.26 -16.51 4.02
N GLY A 419 -1.03 -15.22 4.27
CA GLY A 419 -0.70 -14.23 3.24
C GLY A 419 0.56 -14.61 2.45
N ALA A 420 1.64 -14.98 3.15
CA ALA A 420 2.89 -15.39 2.51
C ALA A 420 2.74 -16.67 1.65
N ASN A 421 1.93 -17.64 2.09
CA ASN A 421 1.62 -18.83 1.28
C ASN A 421 0.76 -18.49 0.06
N VAL A 422 -0.19 -17.55 0.18
CA VAL A 422 -0.96 -17.07 -0.98
C VAL A 422 -0.06 -16.33 -1.96
N LEU A 423 0.89 -15.51 -1.49
CA LEU A 423 1.89 -14.88 -2.34
C LEU A 423 2.73 -15.92 -3.09
N LEU A 424 3.23 -16.95 -2.40
CA LEU A 424 3.95 -18.07 -3.02
C LEU A 424 3.12 -18.74 -4.11
N GLY A 425 1.88 -19.11 -3.81
CA GLY A 425 0.97 -19.73 -4.78
C GLY A 425 0.71 -18.81 -5.98
N THR A 426 0.48 -17.52 -5.73
CA THR A 426 0.20 -16.52 -6.77
C THR A 426 1.38 -16.39 -7.73
N VAL A 427 2.60 -16.28 -7.20
CA VAL A 427 3.83 -16.20 -8.01
C VAL A 427 4.00 -17.46 -8.87
N LEU A 428 3.72 -18.65 -8.33
CA LEU A 428 3.79 -19.90 -9.08
C LEU A 428 2.68 -20.07 -10.12
N GLU A 429 1.49 -19.51 -9.90
CA GLU A 429 0.44 -19.48 -10.92
C GLU A 429 0.80 -18.52 -12.04
N LEU A 430 1.29 -17.31 -11.72
CA LEU A 430 1.73 -16.33 -12.70
C LEU A 430 2.92 -16.83 -13.53
N ASP A 431 3.82 -17.62 -12.95
CA ASP A 431 4.97 -18.20 -13.67
C ASP A 431 4.56 -19.10 -14.84
N ARG A 432 3.37 -19.70 -14.78
CA ARG A 432 2.83 -20.57 -15.83
C ARG A 432 2.19 -19.81 -16.98
N LEU A 433 1.94 -18.52 -16.82
CA LEU A 433 1.29 -17.68 -17.83
C LEU A 433 2.34 -17.01 -18.69
N ASP A 434 2.08 -16.92 -20.00
CA ASP A 434 2.95 -16.19 -20.94
C ASP A 434 2.66 -14.69 -20.93
N SER A 435 1.44 -14.34 -20.53
CA SER A 435 0.90 -12.99 -20.39
C SER A 435 -0.23 -13.00 -19.37
N VAL A 436 -0.46 -11.88 -18.69
CA VAL A 436 -1.45 -11.72 -17.62
C VAL A 436 -2.63 -10.86 -18.02
#